data_AF-A0A5E4HNT8-F1
#
_entry.id   AF-A0A5E4HNT8-F1
#
_cell.length_a   1.000
_cell.length_b   1.000
_cell.length_c   1.000
_cell.angle_alpha   90.00
_cell.angle_beta   90.00
_cell.angle_gamma   90.00
#
_symmetry.space_group_name_H-M   'P 1'
#
loop_
_entity.id
_entity.type
_entity.pdbx_description
1 polymer ?
#
loop_
_entity_poly.entity_id
_entity_poly.type
_entity_poly.pdbx_seq_one_letter_code
_entity_poly.pdbx_strand_id
1 'polypeptide(L)'
;MPKNKLFLLVGALIALVVLGGVIFYLVSNNTPAQKVERLEKKVNDAKETSGYNACVAKLDEREKAQKDCTTAKLAEAGYKDGVNCIEDYDKNPTLCKDTTRYNAEVNGGNECIPISNKITSLTLADCLKLLNDNQ
;
A
#
# COMPACT_ATOMS: atom_id res chain seq x y z
N MET A 1 -55.26 32.82 24.81
CA MET A 1 -54.71 32.56 23.46
C MET A 1 -55.49 31.44 22.80
N PRO A 2 -55.90 31.55 21.53
CA PRO A 2 -56.67 30.50 20.86
C PRO A 2 -55.79 29.25 20.69
N LYS A 3 -56.28 28.10 21.17
CA LYS A 3 -55.57 26.80 21.19
C LYS A 3 -54.96 26.44 19.82
N ASN A 4 -55.57 26.92 18.74
CA ASN A 4 -55.17 26.72 17.35
C ASN A 4 -53.80 27.33 17.02
N LYS A 5 -53.38 28.41 17.69
CA LYS A 5 -52.07 29.05 17.47
C LYS A 5 -50.92 28.26 18.10
N LEU A 6 -51.19 27.51 19.18
CA LEU A 6 -50.19 26.69 19.85
C LEU A 6 -49.86 25.44 19.01
N PHE A 7 -50.87 24.78 18.44
CA PHE A 7 -50.66 23.64 17.55
C PHE A 7 -49.92 24.00 16.26
N LEU A 8 -50.17 25.18 15.69
CA LEU A 8 -49.43 25.70 14.53
C LEU A 8 -47.94 25.95 14.85
N LEU A 9 -47.63 26.52 16.02
CA LEU A 9 -46.26 26.79 16.46
C LEU A 9 -45.46 25.50 16.70
N VAL A 10 -46.07 24.51 17.36
CA VAL A 10 -45.42 23.22 17.62
C VAL A 10 -45.18 22.46 16.30
N GLY A 11 -46.16 22.45 15.40
CA GLY A 11 -46.01 21.85 14.07
C GLY A 11 -44.89 22.48 13.24
N ALA A 12 -44.78 23.81 13.27
CA ALA A 12 -43.72 24.54 12.57
C ALA A 12 -42.32 24.26 13.16
N LEU A 13 -42.21 24.13 14.48
CA LEU A 13 -40.95 23.76 15.15
C LEU A 13 -40.49 22.34 14.78
N ILE A 14 -41.41 21.38 14.77
CA ILE A 14 -41.10 20.00 14.36
C ILE A 14 -40.64 19.97 12.90
N ALA A 15 -41.33 20.69 12.01
CA ALA A 15 -40.94 20.79 10.60
C ALA A 15 -39.53 21.38 10.42
N LEU A 16 -39.18 22.42 11.20
CA LEU A 16 -37.84 23.02 11.18
C LEU A 16 -36.74 22.08 11.69
N VAL A 17 -37.02 21.30 12.75
CA VAL A 17 -36.07 20.29 13.27
C VAL A 17 -35.84 19.18 12.24
N VAL A 18 -36.89 18.71 11.57
CA VAL A 18 -36.78 17.69 10.50
C VAL A 18 -35.99 18.25 9.31
N LEU A 19 -36.30 19.47 8.84
CA LEU A 19 -35.56 20.13 7.76
C LEU A 19 -34.08 20.33 8.12
N GLY A 20 -33.79 20.81 9.33
CA GLY A 20 -32.43 20.97 9.82
C GLY A 20 -31.66 19.65 9.89
N GLY A 21 -32.31 18.58 10.36
CA GLY A 21 -31.73 17.24 10.40
C GLY A 21 -31.40 16.68 9.00
N VAL A 22 -32.28 16.87 8.03
CA VAL A 22 -32.05 16.44 6.64
C VAL A 22 -30.88 17.21 6.01
N ILE A 23 -30.83 18.53 6.20
CA ILE A 23 -29.74 19.38 5.69
C ILE A 23 -28.41 18.97 6.33
N PHE A 24 -28.38 18.77 7.66
CA PHE A 24 -27.18 18.33 8.38
C PHE A 24 -26.70 16.95 7.90
N TYR A 25 -27.62 16.01 7.66
CA TYR A 25 -27.30 14.68 7.12
C TYR A 25 -26.70 14.77 5.70
N LEU A 26 -27.28 15.58 4.83
CA LEU A 26 -26.80 15.77 3.45
C LEU A 26 -25.41 16.44 3.39
N VAL A 27 -25.13 17.37 4.31
CA VAL A 27 -23.83 18.04 4.40
C VAL A 27 -22.77 17.10 5.00
N SER A 28 -23.11 16.35 6.06
CA SER A 28 -22.18 15.44 6.74
C SER A 28 -21.76 14.26 5.86
N ASN A 29 -22.68 13.68 5.08
CA ASN A 29 -22.43 12.56 4.17
C ASN A 29 -21.63 12.91 2.89
N ASN A 30 -21.39 14.20 2.63
CA ASN A 30 -20.65 14.67 1.46
C ASN A 30 -19.30 15.28 1.80
N THR A 31 -18.86 15.18 3.06
CA THR A 31 -17.55 15.66 3.47
C THR A 31 -16.43 14.90 2.72
N PRO A 32 -15.31 15.58 2.38
CA PRO A 32 -14.17 14.95 1.71
C PRO A 32 -13.65 13.71 2.47
N ALA A 33 -13.63 13.76 3.80
CA ALA A 33 -13.18 12.66 4.66
C ALA A 33 -13.99 11.36 4.44
N GLN A 34 -15.33 11.44 4.42
CA GLN A 34 -16.16 10.26 4.16
C GLN A 34 -16.10 9.76 2.71
N LYS A 35 -15.70 10.61 1.75
CA LYS A 35 -15.43 10.15 0.38
C LYS A 35 -14.13 9.37 0.31
N VAL A 36 -13.08 9.83 1.02
CA VAL A 36 -11.80 9.11 1.15
C VAL A 36 -12.03 7.75 1.81
N GLU A 37 -12.72 7.71 2.95
CA GLU A 37 -13.00 6.45 3.66
C GLU A 37 -13.77 5.43 2.81
N ARG A 38 -14.78 5.90 2.05
CA ARG A 38 -15.51 5.03 1.11
C ARG A 38 -14.63 4.52 -0.04
N LEU A 39 -13.71 5.34 -0.53
CA LEU A 39 -12.77 4.94 -1.59
C LEU A 39 -11.74 3.96 -1.05
N GLU A 40 -11.16 4.22 0.12
CA GLU A 40 -10.23 3.31 0.79
C GLU A 40 -10.86 1.95 1.05
N LYS A 41 -12.11 1.93 1.54
CA LYS A 41 -12.86 0.69 1.71
C LYS A 41 -13.01 -0.07 0.40
N LYS A 42 -13.45 0.59 -0.68
CA LYS A 42 -13.58 -0.05 -2.00
C LYS A 42 -12.25 -0.60 -2.52
N VAL A 43 -11.16 0.13 -2.31
CA VAL A 43 -9.82 -0.32 -2.70
C VAL A 43 -9.38 -1.52 -1.87
N ASN A 44 -9.64 -1.52 -0.57
CA ASN A 44 -9.29 -2.64 0.31
C ASN A 44 -10.11 -3.90 -0.01
N ASP A 45 -11.43 -3.74 -0.20
CA ASP A 45 -12.30 -4.83 -0.63
C ASP A 45 -11.83 -5.41 -1.97
N ALA A 46 -11.49 -4.55 -2.95
CA ALA A 46 -10.95 -4.98 -4.23
C ALA A 46 -9.59 -5.69 -4.11
N LYS A 47 -8.71 -5.29 -3.19
CA LYS A 47 -7.44 -5.98 -2.91
C LYS A 47 -7.65 -7.38 -2.36
N GLU A 48 -8.65 -7.57 -1.49
CA GLU A 48 -8.97 -8.86 -0.91
C GLU A 48 -9.58 -9.82 -1.95
N THR A 49 -10.46 -9.32 -2.82
CA THR A 49 -11.16 -10.18 -3.78
C THR A 49 -10.39 -10.45 -5.07
N SER A 50 -9.51 -9.53 -5.51
CA SER A 50 -8.80 -9.64 -6.80
C SER A 50 -7.61 -10.61 -6.81
N GLY A 51 -7.21 -11.11 -5.64
CA GLY A 51 -5.94 -11.85 -5.51
C GLY A 51 -4.70 -10.95 -5.55
N TYR A 52 -4.85 -9.63 -5.55
CA TYR A 52 -3.74 -8.66 -5.48
C TYR A 52 -2.82 -8.95 -4.30
N ASN A 53 -3.37 -9.17 -3.10
CA ASN A 53 -2.55 -9.43 -1.90
C ASN A 53 -1.71 -10.71 -2.04
N ALA A 54 -2.29 -11.77 -2.63
CA ALA A 54 -1.55 -13.01 -2.89
C ALA A 54 -0.46 -12.81 -3.96
N CYS A 55 -0.70 -11.96 -4.94
CA CYS A 55 0.30 -11.59 -5.95
C CYS A 55 1.47 -10.82 -5.32
N VAL A 56 1.19 -9.81 -4.50
CA VAL A 56 2.20 -9.02 -3.78
C VAL A 56 3.00 -9.90 -2.82
N ALA A 57 2.35 -10.81 -2.09
CA ALA A 57 3.06 -11.74 -1.22
C ALA A 57 4.13 -12.57 -1.96
N LYS A 58 3.85 -13.00 -3.21
CA LYS A 58 4.85 -13.69 -4.04
C LYS A 58 5.98 -12.77 -4.50
N LEU A 59 5.71 -11.48 -4.73
CA LEU A 59 6.76 -10.50 -5.02
C LEU A 59 7.66 -10.29 -3.81
N ASP A 60 7.09 -10.21 -2.60
CA ASP A 60 7.83 -10.08 -1.34
C ASP A 60 8.69 -11.32 -1.09
N GLU A 61 8.14 -12.53 -1.31
CA GLU A 61 8.90 -13.78 -1.25
C GLU A 61 10.06 -13.80 -2.25
N ARG A 62 9.82 -13.32 -3.48
CA ARG A 62 10.87 -13.20 -4.51
C ARG A 62 11.98 -12.26 -4.08
N GLU A 63 11.63 -11.07 -3.62
CA GLU A 63 12.59 -10.06 -3.17
C GLU A 63 13.40 -10.59 -1.98
N LYS A 64 12.74 -11.21 -1.01
CA LYS A 64 13.40 -11.82 0.14
C LYS A 64 14.39 -12.91 -0.28
N ALA A 65 13.96 -13.83 -1.15
CA ALA A 65 14.85 -14.90 -1.63
C ALA A 65 16.06 -14.36 -2.39
N GLN A 66 15.87 -13.27 -3.16
CA GLN A 66 16.98 -12.59 -3.82
C GLN A 66 17.94 -11.97 -2.80
N LYS A 67 17.43 -11.24 -1.80
CA LYS A 67 18.24 -10.62 -0.73
C LYS A 67 19.01 -11.66 0.09
N ASP A 68 18.35 -12.74 0.48
CA ASP A 68 18.97 -13.84 1.24
C ASP A 68 20.09 -14.50 0.42
N CYS A 69 19.83 -14.74 -0.88
CA CYS A 69 20.83 -15.30 -1.79
C CYS A 69 22.03 -14.35 -1.99
N THR A 70 21.80 -13.06 -2.25
CA THR A 70 22.87 -12.07 -2.41
C THR A 70 23.71 -12.00 -1.14
N THR A 71 23.06 -11.98 0.03
CA THR A 71 23.75 -11.97 1.34
C THR A 71 24.66 -13.20 1.50
N ALA A 72 24.19 -14.39 1.12
CA ALA A 72 25.01 -15.60 1.16
C ALA A 72 26.22 -15.49 0.22
N LYS A 73 26.04 -15.00 -1.01
CA LYS A 73 27.12 -14.79 -1.99
C LYS A 73 28.17 -13.80 -1.51
N LEU A 74 27.75 -12.72 -0.86
CA LEU A 74 28.65 -11.75 -0.26
C LEU A 74 29.44 -12.34 0.89
N ALA A 75 28.79 -13.14 1.74
CA ALA A 75 29.46 -13.83 2.83
C ALA A 75 30.50 -14.84 2.33
N GLU A 76 30.23 -15.53 1.22
CA GLU A 76 31.20 -16.40 0.51
C GLU A 76 32.40 -15.62 -0.02
N ALA A 77 32.16 -14.40 -0.52
CA ALA A 77 33.21 -13.48 -0.97
C ALA A 77 33.96 -12.77 0.19
N GLY A 78 33.60 -13.05 1.45
CA GLY A 78 34.25 -12.51 2.65
C GLY A 78 33.61 -11.25 3.23
N TYR A 79 32.53 -10.75 2.64
CA TYR A 79 31.80 -9.57 3.11
C TYR A 79 30.66 -9.96 4.05
N LYS A 80 30.84 -9.71 5.36
CA LYS A 80 29.88 -10.08 6.42
C LYS A 80 29.34 -8.87 7.20
N ASP A 81 29.52 -7.68 6.64
CA ASP A 81 29.12 -6.40 7.23
C ASP A 81 27.59 -6.18 7.24
N GLY A 82 26.84 -6.95 6.45
CA GLY A 82 25.38 -6.80 6.33
C GLY A 82 24.94 -5.54 5.58
N VAL A 83 25.87 -4.87 4.89
CA VAL A 83 25.61 -3.64 4.13
C VAL A 83 25.20 -3.98 2.71
N ASN A 84 24.08 -3.41 2.25
CA ASN A 84 23.68 -3.43 0.85
C ASN A 84 24.17 -2.15 0.17
N CYS A 85 25.26 -2.25 -0.59
CA CYS A 85 25.84 -1.07 -1.24
C CYS A 85 25.07 -0.54 -2.45
N ILE A 86 24.02 -1.24 -2.89
CA ILE A 86 23.08 -0.75 -3.92
C ILE A 86 22.02 0.15 -3.28
N GLU A 87 21.43 -0.26 -2.15
CA GLU A 87 20.36 0.49 -1.47
C GLU A 87 20.89 1.55 -0.50
N ASP A 88 22.02 1.28 0.16
CA ASP A 88 22.53 2.07 1.30
C ASP A 88 23.87 2.77 1.01
N TYR A 89 24.16 3.05 -0.27
CA TYR A 89 25.42 3.67 -0.69
C TYR A 89 25.76 4.93 0.13
N ASP A 90 24.80 5.85 0.28
CA ASP A 90 25.00 7.11 1.01
C ASP A 90 25.08 6.93 2.54
N LYS A 91 24.52 5.85 3.07
CA LYS A 91 24.56 5.54 4.51
C LYS A 91 25.89 4.90 4.92
N ASN A 92 26.54 4.19 3.98
CA ASN A 92 27.79 3.47 4.21
C ASN A 92 28.89 3.84 3.20
N PRO A 93 29.22 5.14 3.03
CA PRO A 93 30.10 5.59 1.95
C PRO A 93 31.52 5.02 2.08
N THR A 94 31.99 4.71 3.29
CA THR A 94 33.32 4.12 3.49
C THR A 94 33.43 2.70 2.96
N LEU A 95 32.37 1.89 3.11
CA LEU A 95 32.32 0.51 2.65
C LEU A 95 31.92 0.42 1.17
N CYS A 96 31.02 1.29 0.73
CA CYS A 96 30.43 1.23 -0.60
C CYS A 96 31.18 2.01 -1.68
N LYS A 97 32.10 2.92 -1.31
CA LYS A 97 33.03 3.55 -2.27
C LYS A 97 34.03 2.57 -2.86
N ASP A 98 34.32 1.46 -2.18
CA ASP A 98 35.14 0.41 -2.75
C ASP A 98 34.38 -0.28 -3.89
N THR A 99 34.89 -0.09 -5.10
CA THR A 99 34.32 -0.68 -6.32
C THR A 99 34.30 -2.20 -6.25
N THR A 100 35.22 -2.82 -5.51
CA THR A 100 35.27 -4.27 -5.30
C THR A 100 34.03 -4.75 -4.54
N ARG A 101 33.68 -4.07 -3.44
CA ARG A 101 32.49 -4.37 -2.63
C ARG A 101 31.21 -4.17 -3.45
N TYR A 102 31.11 -3.04 -4.15
CA TYR A 102 29.94 -2.73 -4.99
C TYR A 102 29.77 -3.76 -6.11
N ASN A 103 30.85 -4.14 -6.79
CA ASN A 103 30.81 -5.16 -7.84
C ASN A 103 30.43 -6.54 -7.28
N ALA A 104 30.88 -6.89 -6.08
CA ALA A 104 30.48 -8.13 -5.43
C ALA A 104 28.96 -8.17 -5.16
N GLU A 105 28.37 -7.04 -4.75
CA GLU A 105 26.92 -6.88 -4.58
C GLU A 105 26.17 -7.08 -5.89
N VAL A 106 26.62 -6.41 -6.96
CA VAL A 106 26.02 -6.51 -8.29
C VAL A 106 26.13 -7.93 -8.85
N ASN A 107 27.31 -8.56 -8.73
CA ASN A 107 27.53 -9.91 -9.22
C ASN A 107 26.72 -10.95 -8.43
N GLY A 108 26.74 -10.86 -7.09
CA GLY A 108 25.91 -11.70 -6.24
C GLY A 108 24.43 -11.54 -6.56
N GLY A 109 23.96 -10.30 -6.72
CA GLY A 109 22.59 -9.99 -7.14
C GLY A 109 22.23 -10.63 -8.48
N ASN A 110 23.09 -10.50 -9.50
CA ASN A 110 22.89 -11.08 -10.82
C ASN A 110 22.84 -12.61 -10.80
N GLU A 111 23.70 -13.26 -10.02
CA GLU A 111 23.69 -14.72 -9.82
C GLU A 111 22.42 -15.21 -9.12
N CYS A 112 21.77 -14.36 -8.34
CA CYS A 112 20.55 -14.67 -7.59
C CYS A 112 19.24 -14.43 -8.36
N ILE A 113 19.28 -13.69 -9.49
CA ILE A 113 18.10 -13.46 -10.35
C ILE A 113 17.41 -14.77 -10.79
N PRO A 114 18.12 -15.82 -11.24
CA PRO A 114 17.48 -17.06 -11.65
C PRO A 114 16.77 -17.78 -10.50
N ILE A 115 17.23 -17.60 -9.26
CA ILE A 115 16.62 -18.21 -8.06
C ILE A 115 15.31 -17.49 -7.74
N SER A 116 15.32 -16.16 -7.74
CA SER A 116 14.13 -15.37 -7.44
C SER A 116 13.06 -15.53 -8.53
N ASN A 117 13.45 -15.63 -9.81
CA ASN A 117 12.52 -15.88 -10.92
C ASN A 117 11.83 -17.25 -10.87
N LYS A 118 12.34 -18.23 -10.11
CA LYS A 118 11.62 -19.50 -9.88
C LYS A 118 10.40 -19.35 -9.00
N ILE A 119 10.35 -18.31 -8.15
CA ILE A 119 9.22 -18.03 -7.26
C ILE A 119 8.07 -17.43 -8.07
N THR A 120 8.37 -16.38 -8.83
CA THR A 120 7.40 -15.74 -9.71
C THR A 120 8.08 -14.90 -10.79
N SER A 121 7.54 -14.96 -12.01
CA SER A 121 7.88 -14.05 -13.11
C SER A 121 7.01 -12.79 -13.13
N LEU A 122 6.03 -12.68 -12.24
CA LEU A 122 5.11 -11.55 -12.18
C LEU A 122 5.83 -10.26 -11.77
N THR A 123 5.32 -9.13 -12.24
CA THR A 123 5.77 -7.79 -11.84
C THR A 123 4.73 -7.11 -10.96
N LEU A 124 5.09 -5.99 -10.32
CA LEU A 124 4.12 -5.15 -9.61
C LEU A 124 3.01 -4.67 -10.55
N ALA A 125 3.32 -4.39 -11.81
CA ALA A 125 2.34 -4.00 -12.82
C ALA A 125 1.33 -5.14 -13.09
N ASP A 126 1.76 -6.39 -13.07
CA ASP A 126 0.87 -7.54 -13.23
C ASP A 126 -0.05 -7.71 -12.03
N CYS A 127 0.44 -7.47 -10.80
CA CYS A 127 -0.41 -7.44 -9.62
C CYS A 127 -1.43 -6.29 -9.71
N LEU A 128 -1.01 -5.09 -10.12
CA LEU A 128 -1.91 -3.93 -10.26
C LEU A 128 -3.03 -4.15 -11.29
N LYS A 129 -2.77 -4.91 -12.37
CA LYS A 129 -3.83 -5.27 -13.33
C LYS A 129 -4.98 -6.03 -12.66
N LEU A 130 -4.70 -6.89 -11.68
CA LEU A 130 -5.74 -7.62 -10.95
C LEU A 130 -6.72 -6.68 -10.23
N LEU A 131 -6.28 -5.50 -9.78
CA LEU A 131 -7.16 -4.50 -9.18
C LEU A 131 -8.06 -3.81 -10.21
N ASN A 132 -7.54 -3.60 -11.43
CA ASN A 132 -8.27 -2.89 -12.49
C ASN A 132 -9.27 -3.80 -13.22
N ASP A 133 -8.98 -5.10 -13.35
CA ASP A 133 -9.86 -6.07 -14.00
C ASP A 133 -11.09 -6.45 -13.13
N ASN A 134 -11.09 -6.07 -11.85
CA ASN A 134 -12.17 -6.32 -10.87
C ASN A 134 -13.01 -5.07 -10.52
N GLN A 135 -12.80 -3.94 -11.21
CA GLN A 135 -13.60 -2.71 -11.07
C GLN A 135 -14.64 -2.58 -12.18
#